data_AF-A0A817Q5G9-F1
#
_entry.id   AF-A0A817Q5G9-F1
#
_cell.length_a   1.000
_cell.length_b   1.000
_cell.length_c   1.000
_cell.angle_alpha   90.00
_cell.angle_beta   90.00
_cell.angle_gamma   90.00
#
_symmetry.space_group_name_H-M   'P 1'
#
loop_
_entity.id
_entity.type
_entity.pdbx_description
1 polymer ?
#
loop_
_entity_poly.entity_id
_entity_poly.type
_entity_poly.pdbx_seq_one_letter_code
_entity_poly.pdbx_strand_id
1 'polypeptide(L)'
;MSASIRDSKRDNSPFFLLPNGQSLTHRAFVANLRHLLLRLGFQVSAYSGHSMRVEAASSGAAAGVPDHLIQTLGRWTSLSYVRYIHVSNNVIQKAHNSILQFST
;
A
#
# COMPACT_ATOMS: atom_id res chain seq x y z
N MET A 1 6.99 19.88 -24.53
CA MET A 1 7.43 18.48 -24.30
C MET A 1 6.18 17.62 -24.13
N SER A 2 5.68 17.04 -25.22
CA SER A 2 4.44 16.22 -25.18
C SER A 2 4.79 14.77 -24.88
N ALA A 3 4.23 14.22 -23.80
CA ALA A 3 4.25 12.78 -23.56
C ALA A 3 3.30 12.12 -24.58
N SER A 4 3.88 11.51 -25.62
CA SER A 4 3.13 10.68 -26.56
C SER A 4 2.64 9.44 -25.82
N ILE A 5 1.33 9.34 -25.58
CA ILE A 5 0.70 8.10 -25.14
C ILE A 5 0.89 7.10 -26.29
N ARG A 6 1.87 6.20 -26.13
CA ARG A 6 2.05 5.07 -27.04
C ARG A 6 0.97 4.05 -26.72
N ASP A 7 0.20 3.65 -27.73
CA ASP A 7 -0.63 2.46 -27.70
C ASP A 7 0.24 1.26 -27.28
N SER A 8 0.05 0.80 -26.05
CA SER A 8 0.88 -0.27 -25.47
C SER A 8 0.38 -1.63 -25.96
N LYS A 9 0.96 -2.13 -27.06
CA LYS A 9 1.13 -3.57 -27.23
C LYS A 9 1.79 -4.06 -25.93
N ARG A 10 1.18 -5.01 -25.21
CA ARG A 10 1.70 -5.54 -23.95
C ARG A 10 3.06 -6.21 -24.22
N ASP A 11 4.13 -5.42 -24.15
CA ASP A 11 5.47 -5.94 -24.01
C ASP A 11 5.47 -6.71 -22.68
N ASN A 12 5.65 -8.03 -22.76
CA ASN A 12 5.63 -8.90 -21.58
C ASN A 12 6.97 -8.84 -20.82
N SER A 13 7.74 -7.77 -21.06
CA SER A 13 8.98 -7.47 -20.38
C SER A 13 8.70 -7.08 -18.92
N PRO A 14 9.50 -7.55 -17.96
CA PRO A 14 9.36 -7.18 -16.55
C PRO A 14 9.70 -5.70 -16.36
N PHE A 15 8.87 -4.99 -15.60
CA PHE A 15 9.12 -3.58 -15.28
C PHE A 15 10.34 -3.38 -14.38
N PHE A 16 10.60 -4.32 -13.46
CA PHE A 16 11.72 -4.29 -12.53
C PHE A 16 12.69 -5.42 -12.81
N LEU A 17 13.94 -5.07 -13.06
CA LEU A 17 15.06 -5.98 -13.26
C LEU A 17 16.06 -5.87 -12.11
N LEU A 18 16.60 -7.01 -11.71
CA LEU A 18 17.77 -7.11 -10.84
C LEU A 18 19.04 -6.79 -11.64
N PRO A 19 20.17 -6.44 -10.99
CA PRO A 19 21.43 -6.12 -11.68
C PRO A 19 21.96 -7.24 -12.58
N ASN A 20 21.53 -8.48 -12.35
CA ASN A 20 21.86 -9.66 -13.17
C ASN A 20 20.90 -9.86 -14.36
N GLY A 21 20.01 -8.92 -14.65
CA GLY A 21 19.05 -8.98 -15.76
C GLY A 21 17.83 -9.87 -15.50
N GLN A 22 17.67 -10.44 -14.31
CA GLN A 22 16.49 -11.23 -13.96
C GLN A 22 15.33 -10.36 -13.46
N SER A 23 14.09 -10.80 -13.71
CA SER A 23 12.91 -10.13 -13.17
C SER A 23 12.91 -10.11 -11.63
N LEU A 24 12.55 -8.98 -11.03
CA LEU A 24 12.40 -8.87 -9.59
C LEU A 24 11.24 -9.76 -9.11
N THR A 25 11.56 -10.76 -8.29
CA THR A 25 10.54 -11.62 -7.66
C THR A 25 10.13 -11.06 -6.29
N HIS A 26 8.91 -11.42 -5.84
CA HIS A 26 8.45 -11.11 -4.49
C HIS A 26 9.42 -11.61 -3.41
N ARG A 27 9.96 -12.83 -3.58
CA ARG A 27 10.94 -13.41 -2.65
C ARG A 27 12.23 -12.58 -2.59
N ALA A 28 12.76 -12.19 -3.76
CA ALA A 28 13.95 -11.36 -3.82
C ALA A 28 13.73 -9.98 -3.18
N PHE A 29 12.58 -9.35 -3.44
CA PHE A 29 12.22 -8.07 -2.81
C PHE A 29 12.17 -8.17 -1.29
N VAL A 30 11.41 -9.13 -0.73
CA VAL A 30 11.27 -9.31 0.72
C VAL A 30 12.62 -9.67 1.36
N ALA A 31 13.44 -10.49 0.72
CA ALA A 31 14.78 -10.83 1.24
C ALA A 31 15.68 -9.60 1.33
N ASN A 32 15.69 -8.74 0.29
CA ASN A 32 16.47 -7.50 0.29
C ASN A 32 15.97 -6.50 1.35
N LEU A 33 14.65 -6.34 1.48
CA LEU A 33 14.06 -5.48 2.51
C LEU A 33 14.47 -5.95 3.92
N ARG A 34 14.35 -7.26 4.18
CA ARG A 34 14.74 -7.86 5.45
C ARG A 34 16.22 -7.69 5.76
N HIS A 35 17.08 -7.83 4.75
CA HIS A 35 18.52 -7.59 4.89
C HIS A 35 18.84 -6.13 5.24
N LEU A 36 18.12 -5.16 4.66
CA LEU A 36 18.26 -3.75 5.01
C LEU A 36 17.79 -3.46 6.44
N LEU A 37 16.63 -3.98 6.82
CA LEU A 37 16.07 -3.82 8.16
C LEU A 37 16.98 -4.41 9.25
N LEU A 38 17.57 -5.57 8.99
CA LEU A 38 18.54 -6.19 9.90
C LEU A 38 19.75 -5.28 10.13
N ARG A 39 20.28 -4.67 9.06
CA ARG A 39 21.41 -3.74 9.16
C ARG A 39 21.08 -2.46 9.92
N LEU A 40 19.81 -2.07 9.95
CA LEU A 40 19.31 -0.93 10.71
C LEU A 40 18.93 -1.29 12.16
N GLY A 41 19.10 -2.56 12.57
CA GLY A 41 18.81 -3.01 13.94
C GLY A 41 17.33 -3.37 14.20
N PHE A 42 16.51 -3.49 13.15
CA PHE A 42 15.10 -3.87 13.30
C PHE A 42 14.90 -5.38 13.41
N GLN A 43 13.85 -5.78 14.13
CA GLN A 43 13.43 -7.17 14.25
C GLN A 43 12.74 -7.65 12.96
N VAL A 44 13.50 -8.34 12.11
CA VAL A 44 13.09 -8.78 10.77
C VAL A 44 11.82 -9.64 10.74
N SER A 45 11.55 -10.42 11.78
CA SER A 45 10.39 -11.33 11.85
C SER A 45 9.03 -10.61 11.80
N ALA A 46 8.99 -9.33 12.18
CA ALA A 46 7.79 -8.50 12.11
C ALA A 46 7.49 -7.99 10.68
N TYR A 47 8.46 -8.10 9.74
CA TYR A 47 8.35 -7.51 8.41
C TYR A 47 8.15 -8.57 7.33
N SER A 48 7.07 -8.42 6.56
CA SER A 48 6.72 -9.26 5.42
C SER A 48 6.09 -8.41 4.31
N GLY A 49 5.97 -8.97 3.12
CA GLY A 49 5.20 -8.31 2.04
C GLY A 49 3.74 -8.07 2.44
N HIS A 50 3.18 -8.92 3.30
CA HIS A 50 1.82 -8.74 3.81
C HIS A 50 1.72 -7.56 4.78
N SER A 51 2.62 -7.47 5.77
CA SER A 51 2.61 -6.34 6.71
C SER A 51 2.81 -5.02 5.98
N MET A 52 3.67 -4.97 4.95
CA MET A 52 3.82 -3.79 4.11
C MET A 52 2.51 -3.37 3.41
N ARG A 53 1.66 -4.32 3.02
CA ARG A 53 0.32 -4.00 2.47
C ARG A 53 -0.63 -3.46 3.54
N VAL A 54 -0.57 -3.99 4.76
CA VAL A 54 -1.35 -3.48 5.91
C VAL A 54 -0.95 -2.03 6.21
N GLU A 55 0.35 -1.77 6.29
CA GLU A 55 0.90 -0.44 6.54
C GLU A 55 0.58 0.53 5.40
N ALA A 56 0.64 0.09 4.14
CA ALA A 56 0.29 0.93 3.01
C ALA A 56 -1.20 1.31 3.01
N ALA A 57 -2.10 0.39 3.33
CA ALA A 57 -3.52 0.69 3.49
C ALA A 57 -3.76 1.68 4.63
N SER A 58 -3.16 1.41 5.80
CA SER A 58 -3.28 2.25 6.98
C SER A 58 -2.75 3.67 6.74
N SER A 59 -1.58 3.78 6.11
CA SER A 59 -0.95 5.06 5.79
C SER A 59 -1.76 5.86 4.78
N GLY A 60 -2.31 5.19 3.76
CA GLY A 60 -3.22 5.83 2.79
C GLY A 60 -4.46 6.39 3.48
N ALA A 61 -5.08 5.61 4.37
CA ALA A 61 -6.24 6.06 5.13
C ALA A 61 -5.91 7.23 6.07
N ALA A 62 -4.77 7.16 6.77
CA ALA A 62 -4.29 8.24 7.63
C ALA A 62 -3.99 9.54 6.86
N ALA A 63 -3.55 9.42 5.60
CA ALA A 63 -3.36 10.55 4.69
C ALA A 63 -4.66 11.08 4.08
N GLY A 64 -5.83 10.51 4.42
CA GLY A 64 -7.12 10.90 3.88
C GLY A 64 -7.36 10.46 2.44
N VAL A 65 -6.60 9.47 1.94
CA VAL A 65 -6.86 8.88 0.62
C VAL A 65 -8.19 8.15 0.66
N PRO A 66 -9.10 8.41 -0.29
CA PRO A 66 -10.37 7.68 -0.37
C PRO A 66 -10.21 6.16 -0.45
N ASP A 67 -11.05 5.44 0.27
CA ASP A 67 -11.04 3.97 0.38
C ASP A 67 -11.00 3.25 -0.98
N HIS A 68 -11.78 3.71 -1.97
CA HIS A 68 -11.79 3.10 -3.31
C HIS A 68 -10.46 3.26 -4.05
N LEU A 69 -9.70 4.34 -3.80
CA LEU A 69 -8.36 4.52 -4.35
C LEU A 69 -7.37 3.62 -3.63
N ILE A 70 -7.45 3.49 -2.31
CA ILE A 70 -6.65 2.52 -1.54
C ILE A 70 -6.88 1.11 -2.07
N GLN A 71 -8.15 0.74 -2.28
CA GLN A 71 -8.55 -0.54 -2.85
C GLN A 71 -7.89 -0.79 -4.22
N THR A 72 -7.96 0.21 -5.10
CA THR A 72 -7.42 0.16 -6.46
C THR A 72 -5.90 0.05 -6.44
N LEU A 73 -5.23 0.86 -5.62
CA LEU A 73 -3.76 0.89 -5.48
C LEU A 73 -3.22 -0.44 -4.95
N GLY A 74 -3.87 -1.05 -3.97
CA GLY A 74 -3.47 -2.36 -3.45
C GLY A 74 -3.93 -3.55 -4.29
N ARG A 75 -4.68 -3.29 -5.38
CA ARG A 75 -5.23 -4.31 -6.29
C ARG A 75 -6.10 -5.33 -5.55
N TRP A 76 -6.87 -4.85 -4.57
CA TRP A 76 -7.79 -5.69 -3.82
C TRP A 76 -9.11 -5.85 -4.58
N THR A 77 -9.46 -7.08 -4.91
CA THR A 77 -10.74 -7.41 -5.55
C THR A 77 -11.90 -7.43 -4.55
N SER A 78 -11.61 -7.57 -3.25
CA SER A 78 -12.59 -7.59 -2.17
C SER A 78 -12.33 -6.49 -1.14
N LEU A 79 -13.32 -6.23 -0.29
CA LEU A 79 -13.21 -5.29 0.84
C LEU A 79 -12.36 -5.82 2.02
N SER A 80 -11.56 -6.86 1.82
CA SER A 80 -10.68 -7.42 2.86
C SER A 80 -9.69 -6.41 3.42
N TYR A 81 -9.29 -5.41 2.62
CA TYR A 81 -8.37 -4.34 3.03
C TYR A 81 -8.92 -3.43 4.13
N VAL A 82 -10.25 -3.34 4.28
CA VAL A 82 -10.89 -2.52 5.32
C VAL A 82 -10.43 -2.96 6.71
N ARG A 83 -10.16 -4.26 6.90
CA ARG A 83 -9.65 -4.78 8.18
C ARG A 83 -8.25 -4.29 8.54
N TYR A 84 -7.50 -3.76 7.56
CA TYR A 84 -6.19 -3.19 7.78
C TYR A 84 -6.26 -1.71 8.17
N ILE A 85 -7.37 -1.03 7.92
CA ILE A 85 -7.54 0.37 8.25
C ILE A 85 -8.05 0.47 9.70
N HIS A 86 -7.14 0.81 10.61
CA HIS A 86 -7.48 1.00 12.02
C HIS A 86 -8.02 2.42 12.26
N VAL A 87 -9.31 2.52 12.54
CA VAL A 87 -9.96 3.80 12.89
C VAL A 87 -9.86 4.01 14.40
N SER A 88 -9.28 5.14 14.83
CA SER A 88 -9.21 5.49 16.25
C SER A 88 -10.57 5.96 16.78
N ASN A 89 -10.80 5.77 18.09
CA ASN A 89 -12.03 6.25 18.74
C ASN A 89 -12.25 7.76 18.58
N ASN A 90 -11.18 8.55 18.47
CA ASN A 90 -11.28 9.99 18.24
C ASN A 90 -11.93 10.31 16.88
N VAL A 91 -11.59 9.55 15.83
CA VAL A 91 -12.16 9.74 14.50
C VAL A 91 -13.65 9.38 14.52
N ILE A 92 -14.02 8.30 15.20
CA ILE A 92 -15.43 7.90 15.38
C ILE A 92 -16.20 9.00 16.12
N GLN A 93 -15.63 9.55 17.20
CA GLN A 93 -16.26 10.61 17.98
C GLN A 93 -16.42 11.89 17.16
N LYS A 94 -15.41 12.29 16.38
CA LYS A 94 -15.51 13.44 15.46
C LYS A 94 -16.61 13.23 14.43
N ALA A 95 -16.66 12.05 13.80
CA ALA A 95 -17.70 11.74 12.82
C ALA A 95 -19.12 11.82 13.43
N HIS A 96 -19.30 11.28 14.64
CA HIS A 96 -20.56 11.38 15.37
C HIS A 96 -20.97 12.85 15.61
N ASN A 97 -20.05 13.68 16.09
CA ASN A 97 -20.32 15.10 16.35
C ASN A 97 -20.67 15.86 15.07
N SER A 98 -20.00 15.57 13.94
CA SER A 98 -20.32 16.20 12.66
C SER A 98 -21.73 15.87 12.18
N ILE A 99 -22.21 14.64 12.38
CA ILE A 99 -23.58 14.24 12.01
C ILE A 99 -24.63 15.03 12.80
N LEU A 100 -24.39 15.24 14.11
CA LEU A 100 -25.28 16.00 14.96
C LEU A 100 -25.37 17.47 14.54
N GLN A 101 -24.25 18.07 14.11
CA GLN A 101 -24.21 19.46 13.66
C GLN A 101 -24.98 19.72 12.36
N PHE A 102 -25.04 18.74 11.46
CA PHE A 102 -25.81 18.86 10.21
C PHE A 102 -27.34 18.75 10.39
N SER A 103 -27.80 18.30 11.57
CA SER A 103 -29.22 18.09 11.87
C SER A 103 -29.91 19.29 12.55
N THR A 104 -29.22 20.43 12.66
CA THR A 104 -29.69 21.70 13.27
C THR A 104 -29.54 22.83 12.26
#